data_AF-A0A0M3J8T5-F1
#
_entry.id   AF-A0A0M3J8T5-F1
#
_cell.length_a   1.000
_cell.length_b   1.000
_cell.length_c   1.000
_cell.angle_alpha   90.00
_cell.angle_beta   90.00
_cell.angle_gamma   90.00
#
_symmetry.space_group_name_H-M   'P 1'
#
loop_
_entity.id
_entity.type
_entity.pdbx_description
1 polymer ?
#
loop_
_entity_poly.entity_id
_entity_poly.type
_entity_poly.pdbx_seq_one_letter_code
_entity_poly.pdbx_strand_id
1 'polypeptide(L)'
;LLYLRQQGEAIGRTEATEAFFAVTKLWQSKDANLRRLVYLAIKEMSDISDDVIIVTSSLTKDMTGREDMYRAPAIRALCYIIDSNMLQAIERYMKQAIVDKNPSVSSSALVSALHLLKKSPEVVRRWANEVQEAVSSDRLFRFIV
;
A
#
# COMPACT_ATOMS: atom_id res chain seq x y z
N LEU A 1 1.83 -2.45 -20.24
CA LEU A 1 1.42 -1.38 -19.31
C LEU A 1 2.57 -0.94 -18.42
N LEU A 2 2.99 -1.71 -17.40
CA LEU A 2 4.10 -1.34 -16.52
C LEU A 2 5.39 -0.97 -17.29
N TYR A 3 5.78 -1.79 -18.27
CA TYR A 3 6.93 -1.52 -19.13
C TYR A 3 6.79 -0.20 -19.92
N LEU A 4 5.61 0.05 -20.51
CA LEU A 4 5.35 1.26 -21.29
C LEU A 4 5.44 2.52 -20.41
N ARG A 5 4.85 2.46 -19.21
CA ARG A 5 4.95 3.55 -18.22
C ARG A 5 6.40 3.80 -17.81
N GLN A 6 7.18 2.75 -17.61
CA GLN A 6 8.60 2.85 -17.27
C GLN A 6 9.45 3.47 -18.39
N GLN A 7 9.06 3.26 -19.66
CA GLN A 7 9.71 3.89 -20.82
C GLN A 7 9.29 5.37 -21.01
N GLY A 8 8.39 5.88 -20.18
CA GLY A 8 7.91 7.26 -20.26
C GLY A 8 6.85 7.49 -21.34
N GLU A 9 6.23 6.43 -21.86
CA GLU A 9 5.10 6.59 -22.78
C GLU A 9 3.95 7.33 -22.09
N ALA A 10 3.41 8.33 -22.77
CA ALA A 10 2.27 9.10 -22.30
C ALA A 10 0.99 8.32 -22.56
N ILE A 11 0.35 7.86 -21.48
CA ILE A 11 -0.97 7.23 -21.51
C ILE A 11 -2.00 8.33 -21.20
N GLY A 12 -3.05 8.46 -22.02
CA GLY A 12 -4.10 9.43 -21.78
C GLY A 12 -4.84 9.15 -20.48
N ARG A 13 -5.31 10.19 -19.77
CA ARG A 13 -6.03 10.01 -18.48
C ARG A 13 -7.24 9.09 -18.60
N THR A 14 -8.03 9.21 -19.67
CA THR A 14 -9.17 8.31 -19.93
C THR A 14 -8.74 6.86 -20.11
N GLU A 15 -7.74 6.60 -20.94
CA GLU A 15 -7.21 5.26 -21.19
C GLU A 15 -6.60 4.65 -19.92
N ALA A 16 -5.88 5.46 -19.13
CA ALA A 16 -5.31 5.05 -17.86
C ALA A 16 -6.41 4.66 -16.88
N THR A 17 -7.47 5.46 -16.76
CA THR A 17 -8.63 5.16 -15.90
C THR A 17 -9.33 3.87 -16.34
N GLU A 18 -9.57 3.67 -17.63
CA GLU A 18 -10.18 2.43 -18.15
C GLU A 18 -9.30 1.20 -17.87
N ALA A 19 -7.99 1.30 -18.14
CA ALA A 19 -7.05 0.25 -17.84
C ALA A 19 -6.94 -0.01 -16.33
N PHE A 20 -7.04 1.02 -15.48
CA PHE A 20 -7.07 0.89 -14.03
C PHE A 20 -8.28 0.07 -13.60
N PHE A 21 -9.48 0.41 -14.09
CA PHE A 21 -10.69 -0.37 -13.82
C PHE A 21 -10.63 -1.81 -14.38
N ALA A 22 -9.94 -2.04 -15.49
CA ALA A 22 -9.69 -3.40 -15.97
C ALA A 22 -8.76 -4.17 -15.02
N VAL A 23 -7.70 -3.53 -14.52
CA VAL A 23 -6.77 -4.09 -13.52
C VAL A 23 -7.49 -4.44 -12.22
N THR A 24 -8.42 -3.59 -11.73
CA THR A 24 -9.13 -3.87 -10.48
C THR A 24 -9.97 -5.15 -10.56
N LYS A 25 -10.52 -5.49 -11.73
CA LYS A 25 -11.28 -6.73 -11.95
C LYS A 25 -10.42 -7.99 -11.78
N LEU A 26 -9.11 -7.90 -11.98
CA LEU A 26 -8.17 -9.02 -11.84
C LEU A 26 -8.04 -9.52 -10.39
N TRP A 27 -8.54 -8.78 -9.39
CA TRP A 27 -8.59 -9.24 -8.00
C TRP A 27 -9.38 -10.53 -7.80
N GLN A 28 -10.32 -10.83 -8.71
CA GLN A 28 -11.11 -12.06 -8.68
C GLN A 28 -10.26 -13.32 -8.91
N SER A 29 -9.09 -13.17 -9.53
CA SER A 29 -8.15 -14.28 -9.72
C SER A 29 -7.52 -14.69 -8.39
N LYS A 30 -7.32 -16.01 -8.26
CA LYS A 30 -6.60 -16.64 -7.15
C LYS A 30 -5.10 -16.77 -7.39
N ASP A 31 -4.61 -16.38 -8.57
CA ASP A 31 -3.18 -16.42 -8.89
C ASP A 31 -2.41 -15.37 -8.09
N ALA A 32 -1.46 -15.84 -7.26
CA ALA A 32 -0.72 -14.98 -6.35
C ALA A 32 0.30 -14.07 -7.07
N ASN A 33 0.82 -14.49 -8.23
CA ASN A 33 1.71 -13.66 -9.04
C ASN A 33 0.93 -12.54 -9.72
N LEU A 34 -0.26 -12.85 -10.23
CA LEU A 34 -1.17 -11.86 -10.77
C LEU A 34 -1.57 -10.85 -9.70
N ARG A 35 -1.86 -11.30 -8.47
CA ARG A 35 -2.15 -10.37 -7.37
C ARG A 35 -0.99 -9.40 -7.09
N ARG A 36 0.26 -9.88 -7.13
CA ARG A 36 1.45 -9.03 -7.00
C ARG A 36 1.55 -7.99 -8.13
N LEU A 37 1.28 -8.41 -9.37
CA LEU A 37 1.25 -7.49 -10.52
C LEU A 37 0.13 -6.45 -10.40
N VAL A 38 -1.01 -6.81 -9.84
CA VAL A 38 -2.13 -5.88 -9.58
C VAL A 38 -1.70 -4.78 -8.60
N TYR A 39 -1.02 -5.10 -7.50
CA TYR A 39 -0.53 -4.07 -6.57
C TYR A 39 0.46 -3.09 -7.23
N LEU A 40 1.34 -3.60 -8.10
CA LEU A 40 2.28 -2.76 -8.85
C LEU A 40 1.53 -1.87 -9.84
N ALA A 41 0.62 -2.43 -10.63
CA ALA A 41 -0.17 -1.69 -11.61
C ALA A 41 -0.99 -0.56 -10.97
N ILE A 42 -1.60 -0.79 -9.80
CA ILE A 42 -2.33 0.24 -9.06
C ILE A 42 -1.42 1.41 -8.70
N LYS A 43 -0.23 1.12 -8.16
CA LYS A 43 0.72 2.17 -7.78
C LYS A 43 1.15 2.98 -8.99
N GLU A 44 1.55 2.31 -10.07
CA GLU A 44 2.07 2.97 -11.28
C GLU A 44 1.02 3.76 -12.08
N MET A 45 -0.27 3.47 -11.88
CA MET A 45 -1.36 4.12 -12.62
C MET A 45 -2.14 5.13 -11.80
N SER A 46 -2.04 5.09 -10.48
CA SER A 46 -2.87 5.93 -9.59
C SER A 46 -2.65 7.45 -9.73
N ASP A 47 -1.50 7.90 -10.23
CA ASP A 47 -1.21 9.32 -10.46
C ASP A 47 -1.82 9.86 -11.76
N ILE A 48 -2.14 8.97 -12.70
CA ILE A 48 -2.68 9.29 -14.03
C ILE A 48 -4.11 8.80 -14.27
N SER A 49 -4.73 8.19 -13.25
CA SER A 49 -6.10 7.66 -13.31
C SER A 49 -7.02 8.42 -12.37
N ASP A 50 -8.31 8.48 -12.71
CA ASP A 50 -9.37 9.01 -11.86
C ASP A 50 -10.01 7.88 -11.04
N ASP A 51 -10.77 8.24 -9.98
CA ASP A 51 -11.54 7.31 -9.15
C ASP A 51 -10.74 6.13 -8.54
N VAL A 52 -9.43 6.33 -8.35
CA VAL A 52 -8.48 5.34 -7.81
C VAL A 52 -8.92 4.80 -6.45
N ILE A 53 -9.69 5.57 -5.68
CA ILE A 53 -10.21 5.21 -4.37
C ILE A 53 -11.00 3.88 -4.36
N ILE A 54 -11.52 3.43 -5.50
CA ILE A 54 -12.29 2.17 -5.61
C ILE A 54 -11.55 0.93 -5.09
N VAL A 55 -10.20 0.90 -5.12
CA VAL A 55 -9.42 -0.26 -4.66
C VAL A 55 -9.17 -0.28 -3.14
N THR A 56 -9.56 0.77 -2.42
CA THR A 56 -9.25 0.94 -0.99
C THR A 56 -9.77 -0.23 -0.15
N SER A 57 -11.01 -0.67 -0.40
CA SER A 57 -11.63 -1.77 0.35
C SER A 57 -10.91 -3.10 0.09
N SER A 58 -10.56 -3.38 -1.17
CA SER A 58 -9.80 -4.57 -1.58
C SER A 58 -8.41 -4.60 -0.95
N LEU A 59 -7.70 -3.46 -0.96
CA LEU A 59 -6.39 -3.32 -0.33
C LEU A 59 -6.47 -3.44 1.19
N THR A 60 -7.49 -2.87 1.81
CA THR A 60 -7.70 -2.98 3.27
C THR A 60 -7.95 -4.43 3.66
N LYS A 61 -8.78 -5.14 2.88
CA LYS A 61 -9.05 -6.56 3.06
C LYS A 61 -7.77 -7.40 2.97
N ASP A 62 -6.93 -7.15 1.97
CA ASP A 62 -5.67 -7.87 1.80
C ASP A 62 -4.65 -7.52 2.89
N MET A 63 -4.58 -6.27 3.34
CA MET A 63 -3.74 -5.81 4.46
C MET A 63 -4.08 -6.52 5.78
N THR A 64 -5.38 -6.68 6.07
CA THR A 64 -5.87 -7.34 7.29
C THR A 64 -6.12 -8.83 7.12
N GLY A 65 -5.83 -9.37 5.93
CA GLY A 65 -6.07 -10.77 5.59
C GLY A 65 -5.14 -11.72 6.35
N ARG A 66 -5.42 -13.02 6.21
CA ARG A 66 -4.59 -14.09 6.79
C ARG A 66 -3.36 -14.44 5.96
N GLU A 67 -3.36 -14.05 4.69
CA GLU A 67 -2.29 -14.38 3.74
C GLU A 67 -1.18 -13.34 3.82
N ASP A 68 -0.17 -13.61 4.65
CA ASP A 68 0.96 -12.71 4.88
C ASP A 68 1.67 -12.25 3.60
N MET A 69 1.66 -13.07 2.55
CA MET A 69 2.20 -12.76 1.22
C MET A 69 1.55 -11.52 0.58
N TYR A 70 0.31 -11.19 0.94
CA TYR A 70 -0.44 -10.06 0.40
C TYR A 70 -0.39 -8.83 1.30
N ARG A 71 -0.27 -9.01 2.61
CA ARG A 71 -0.40 -7.93 3.60
C ARG A 71 0.61 -6.81 3.37
N ALA A 72 1.89 -7.14 3.27
CA ALA A 72 2.97 -6.18 3.07
C ALA A 72 2.88 -5.41 1.74
N PRO A 73 2.70 -6.07 0.57
CA PRO A 73 2.40 -5.38 -0.69
C PRO A 73 1.14 -4.50 -0.64
N ALA A 74 0.06 -4.99 -0.03
CA ALA A 74 -1.20 -4.25 0.09
C ALA A 74 -1.04 -2.98 0.92
N ILE A 75 -0.30 -3.02 2.03
CA ILE A 75 0.02 -1.84 2.85
C ILE A 75 0.72 -0.76 2.01
N ARG A 76 1.74 -1.15 1.23
CA ARG A 76 2.49 -0.21 0.38
C ARG A 76 1.63 0.39 -0.72
N ALA A 77 0.78 -0.41 -1.35
CA ALA A 77 -0.15 0.09 -2.37
C ALA A 77 -1.22 1.02 -1.77
N LEU A 78 -1.81 0.64 -0.62
CA LEU A 78 -2.81 1.44 0.07
C LEU A 78 -2.26 2.80 0.50
N CYS A 79 -1.11 2.81 1.19
CA CYS A 79 -0.50 4.06 1.66
C CYS A 79 -0.04 4.98 0.52
N TYR A 80 0.18 4.43 -0.67
CA TYR A 80 0.53 5.21 -1.85
C TYR A 80 -0.67 6.02 -2.37
N ILE A 81 -1.82 5.36 -2.51
CA ILE A 81 -3.02 5.94 -3.15
C ILE A 81 -3.88 6.80 -2.22
N ILE A 82 -3.78 6.63 -0.89
CA ILE A 82 -4.59 7.40 0.05
C ILE A 82 -4.10 8.85 0.19
N ASP A 83 -5.06 9.72 0.53
CA ASP A 83 -4.84 11.11 0.90
C ASP A 83 -4.95 11.33 2.42
N SER A 84 -4.79 12.59 2.85
CA SER A 84 -4.88 12.99 4.25
C SER A 84 -6.25 12.73 4.88
N ASN A 85 -7.33 12.80 4.10
CA ASN A 85 -8.70 12.63 4.61
C ASN A 85 -8.97 11.16 4.91
N MET A 86 -8.51 10.27 4.04
CA MET A 86 -8.65 8.83 4.18
C MET A 86 -7.70 8.20 5.18
N LEU A 87 -6.57 8.86 5.48
CA LEU A 87 -5.56 8.34 6.39
C LEU A 87 -6.13 8.02 7.77
N GLN A 88 -7.08 8.84 8.27
CA GLN A 88 -7.79 8.60 9.53
C GLN A 88 -8.53 7.25 9.53
N ALA A 89 -9.15 6.89 8.40
CA ALA A 89 -9.93 5.67 8.27
C ALA A 89 -9.06 4.39 8.32
N ILE A 90 -7.79 4.50 7.91
CA ILE A 90 -6.85 3.37 7.93
C ILE A 90 -5.89 3.38 9.11
N GLU A 91 -5.91 4.42 9.96
CA GLU A 91 -4.96 4.61 11.06
C GLU A 91 -4.88 3.38 11.98
N ARG A 92 -6.04 2.84 12.36
CA ARG A 92 -6.09 1.65 13.23
C ARG A 92 -5.34 0.47 12.61
N TYR A 93 -5.51 0.24 11.31
CA TYR A 93 -4.86 -0.87 10.61
C TYR A 93 -3.36 -0.62 10.47
N MET A 94 -2.95 0.62 10.24
CA MET A 94 -1.53 0.99 10.20
C MET A 94 -0.83 0.76 11.54
N LYS A 95 -1.45 1.19 12.64
CA LYS A 95 -0.93 0.94 13.99
C LYS A 95 -0.74 -0.56 14.27
N GLN A 96 -1.73 -1.38 13.91
CA GLN A 96 -1.62 -2.84 14.02
C GLN A 96 -0.51 -3.42 13.14
N ALA A 97 -0.37 -2.92 11.91
CA ALA A 97 0.65 -3.39 10.99
C ALA A 97 2.07 -3.03 11.44
N ILE A 98 2.27 -1.87 12.08
CA ILE A 98 3.57 -1.43 12.61
C ILE A 98 4.10 -2.40 13.66
N VAL A 99 3.26 -2.84 14.61
CA VAL A 99 3.64 -3.78 15.67
C VAL A 99 3.43 -5.26 15.29
N ASP A 100 3.21 -5.54 14.01
CA ASP A 100 2.96 -6.91 13.55
C ASP A 100 4.17 -7.82 13.79
N LYS A 101 3.88 -9.08 14.13
CA LYS A 101 4.93 -10.08 14.38
C LYS A 101 5.68 -10.47 13.11
N ASN A 102 5.05 -10.34 11.94
CA ASN A 102 5.69 -10.59 10.65
C ASN A 102 6.57 -9.39 10.27
N PRO A 103 7.91 -9.57 10.17
CA PRO A 103 8.83 -8.47 9.87
C PRO A 103 8.55 -7.79 8.53
N SER A 104 8.06 -8.53 7.51
CA SER A 104 7.74 -7.96 6.20
C SER A 104 6.57 -6.98 6.29
N VAL A 105 5.58 -7.28 7.13
CA VAL A 105 4.41 -6.42 7.37
C VAL A 105 4.83 -5.18 8.16
N SER A 106 5.52 -5.37 9.28
CA SER A 106 6.01 -4.27 10.13
C SER A 106 6.95 -3.32 9.37
N SER A 107 7.93 -3.85 8.64
CA SER A 107 8.84 -3.02 7.82
C SER A 107 8.10 -2.27 6.72
N SER A 108 7.17 -2.92 6.03
CA SER A 108 6.35 -2.25 5.00
C SER A 108 5.49 -1.14 5.60
N ALA A 109 4.91 -1.35 6.79
CA ALA A 109 4.12 -0.34 7.49
C ALA A 109 4.97 0.85 7.95
N LEU A 110 6.18 0.61 8.45
CA LEU A 110 7.10 1.66 8.87
C LEU A 110 7.58 2.52 7.69
N VAL A 111 7.97 1.90 6.57
CA VAL A 111 8.35 2.64 5.35
C VAL A 111 7.15 3.43 4.80
N SER A 112 5.96 2.83 4.78
CA SER A 112 4.74 3.55 4.41
C SER A 112 4.44 4.72 5.35
N ALA A 113 4.60 4.55 6.67
CA ALA A 113 4.42 5.62 7.65
C ALA A 113 5.41 6.78 7.41
N LEU A 114 6.65 6.48 7.04
CA LEU A 114 7.66 7.49 6.67
C LEU A 114 7.23 8.29 5.42
N HIS A 115 6.67 7.63 4.40
CA HIS A 115 6.13 8.34 3.24
C HIS A 115 4.92 9.21 3.61
N LEU A 116 4.02 8.69 4.46
CA LEU A 116 2.84 9.41 4.94
C LEU A 116 3.18 10.60 5.84
N LEU A 117 4.32 10.58 6.53
CA LEU A 117 4.80 11.71 7.33
C LEU A 117 4.96 12.99 6.48
N LYS A 118 5.30 12.85 5.19
CA LYS A 118 5.39 13.97 4.25
C LYS A 118 4.02 14.51 3.82
N LYS A 119 2.98 13.66 3.82
CA LYS A 119 1.61 14.01 3.39
C LYS A 119 0.75 14.54 4.56
N SER A 120 0.86 13.91 5.73
CA SER A 120 -0.05 14.13 6.87
C SER A 120 0.68 13.94 8.22
N PRO A 121 1.62 14.83 8.56
CA PRO A 121 2.51 14.65 9.70
C PRO A 121 1.77 14.56 11.05
N GLU A 122 0.67 15.30 11.21
CA GLU A 122 -0.11 15.33 12.45
C GLU A 122 -0.70 13.96 12.80
N VAL A 123 -1.19 13.23 11.79
CA VAL A 123 -1.78 11.89 11.98
C VAL A 123 -0.70 10.88 12.34
N VAL A 124 0.40 10.87 11.59
CA VAL A 124 1.48 9.89 11.74
C VAL A 124 2.23 10.07 13.06
N ARG A 125 2.37 11.30 13.57
CA ARG A 125 2.99 11.55 14.89
C ARG A 125 2.26 10.84 16.03
N ARG A 126 0.96 10.56 15.89
CA ARG A 126 0.17 9.80 16.89
C ARG A 126 0.49 8.31 16.93
N TRP A 127 1.37 7.83 16.05
CA TRP A 127 1.79 6.42 15.95
C TRP A 127 3.14 6.19 16.62
N ALA A 128 3.67 7.19 17.33
CA ALA A 128 5.02 7.14 17.93
C ALA A 128 5.20 5.98 18.92
N ASN A 129 4.14 5.61 19.65
CA ASN A 129 4.19 4.49 20.58
C ASN A 129 4.40 3.16 19.85
N GLU A 130 3.63 2.92 18.79
CA GLU A 130 3.75 1.72 17.96
C GLU A 130 5.11 1.65 17.26
N VAL A 131 5.62 2.77 16.77
CA VAL A 131 6.96 2.85 16.17
C VAL A 131 8.04 2.52 17.19
N GLN A 132 7.96 3.07 18.40
CA GLN A 132 8.92 2.81 19.46
C GLN A 132 8.92 1.32 19.85
N GLU A 133 7.74 0.70 19.96
CA GLU A 133 7.60 -0.73 20.23
C GLU A 133 8.25 -1.57 19.13
N ALA A 134 7.96 -1.24 17.86
CA ALA A 134 8.51 -1.97 16.72
C ALA A 134 10.05 -1.91 16.66
N VAL A 135 10.63 -0.72 16.84
CA VAL A 135 12.10 -0.51 16.79
C VAL A 135 12.82 -1.12 18.00
N SER A 136 12.17 -1.13 19.16
CA SER A 136 12.73 -1.77 20.36
C SER A 136 12.70 -3.29 20.29
N SER A 137 11.98 -3.86 19.32
CA SER A 137 11.95 -5.30 19.09
C SER A 137 13.15 -5.73 18.23
N ASP A 138 13.84 -6.78 18.66
CA ASP A 138 15.05 -7.36 18.00
C ASP A 138 14.78 -7.93 16.59
N ARG A 139 13.57 -7.73 16.06
CA ARG A 139 13.05 -8.31 14.81
C ARG A 139 13.34 -7.46 13.58
N LEU A 140 13.55 -6.15 13.74
CA LEU A 140 13.64 -5.19 12.65
C LEU A 140 15.03 -5.11 11.99
N PHE A 141 16.09 -5.41 12.75
CA PHE A 141 17.48 -5.27 12.31
C PHE A 141 17.91 -6.23 11.18
N ARG A 142 17.17 -7.31 10.92
CA ARG A 142 17.54 -8.31 9.90
C ARG A 142 16.96 -8.10 8.49
N PHE A 143 16.04 -7.14 8.31
CA PHE A 143 15.36 -6.94 7.02
C PHE A 143 15.66 -5.59 6.35
N ILE A 144 16.32 -4.66 7.04
CA ILE A 144 16.68 -3.33 6.53
C ILE A 144 18.19 -3.24 6.17
N VAL A 145 18.98 -4.27 6.50
CA VAL A 145 20.42 -4.37 6.17
C VAL A 145 20.65 -5.54 5.22
#